data_AF-A0A2M7CDU0-F1
#
_entry.id   AF-A0A2M7CDU0-F1
#
_cell.length_a   1.000
_cell.length_b   1.000
_cell.length_c   1.000
_cell.angle_alpha   90.00
_cell.angle_beta   90.00
_cell.angle_gamma   90.00
#
_symmetry.space_group_name_H-M   'P 1'
#
loop_
_entity.id
_entity.type
_entity.pdbx_description
1 polymer ?
#
loop_
_entity_poly.entity_id
_entity_poly.type
_entity_poly.pdbx_seq_one_letter_code
_entity_poly.pdbx_strand_id
1 'polypeptide(L)'
;MERKYKVILNAEESFARAVALGVYIRRPLTAWRFLLPGMFIFDVLRRSSEIRRYSDLFLFPRKLALDGALDILNGEDRKNILSRIEKEIRQWLTSLKIYSERLLRGHMDEIHLLIDHFSKLLNAVGNSYYALVKNAYKTREQYEAHLHQLTAAEQEIDQAISNIHGEAIDIRERLRAEQAQAEKLREKEVNRTFSRTE
;
A
#
# COMPACT_ATOMS: atom_id res chain seq x y z
N MET A 1 -0.98 -21.26 9.00
CA MET A 1 -1.02 -19.79 9.07
C MET A 1 0.25 -19.17 8.50
N GLU A 2 1.43 -19.51 9.02
CA GLU A 2 2.72 -18.95 8.60
C GLU A 2 2.97 -18.97 7.07
N ARG A 3 2.66 -20.09 6.41
CA ARG A 3 2.79 -20.18 4.94
C ARG A 3 1.89 -19.19 4.19
N LYS A 4 0.65 -19.00 4.62
CA LYS A 4 -0.28 -18.04 4.00
C LYS A 4 0.18 -16.61 4.24
N TYR A 5 0.62 -16.31 5.47
CA TYR A 5 1.23 -15.03 5.80
C TYR A 5 2.39 -14.69 4.85
N LYS A 6 3.34 -15.63 4.65
CA LYS A 6 4.46 -15.45 3.71
C LYS A 6 3.99 -15.23 2.27
N VAL A 7 2.97 -15.96 1.81
CA VAL A 7 2.40 -15.79 0.46
C VAL A 7 1.77 -14.40 0.29
N ILE A 8 1.03 -13.92 1.30
CA ILE A 8 0.40 -12.60 1.27
C ILE A 8 1.47 -11.50 1.33
N LEU A 9 2.42 -11.59 2.27
CA LEU A 9 3.51 -10.63 2.39
C LEU A 9 4.33 -10.52 1.09
N ASN A 10 4.67 -11.64 0.46
CA ASN A 10 5.39 -11.64 -0.82
C ASN A 10 4.59 -10.98 -1.95
N ALA A 11 3.27 -11.11 -1.94
CA ALA A 11 2.39 -10.45 -2.90
C ALA A 11 2.38 -8.93 -2.68
N GLU A 12 2.23 -8.48 -1.43
CA GLU A 12 2.27 -7.05 -1.06
C GLU A 12 3.64 -6.42 -1.37
N GLU A 13 4.75 -7.11 -1.08
CA GLU A 13 6.09 -6.63 -1.44
C GLU A 13 6.25 -6.48 -2.96
N SER A 14 5.75 -7.46 -3.72
CA SER A 14 5.80 -7.42 -5.19
C SER A 14 4.94 -6.30 -5.76
N PHE A 15 3.77 -6.07 -5.16
CA PHE A 15 2.86 -4.99 -5.50
C PHE A 15 3.51 -3.62 -5.21
N ALA A 16 4.04 -3.40 -4.01
CA ALA A 16 4.74 -2.17 -3.61
C ALA A 16 5.93 -1.85 -4.52
N ARG A 17 6.71 -2.86 -4.91
CA ARG A 17 7.81 -2.71 -5.89
C ARG A 17 7.30 -2.32 -7.28
N ALA A 18 6.21 -2.94 -7.74
CA ALA A 18 5.62 -2.64 -9.04
C ALA A 18 4.98 -1.25 -9.10
N VAL A 19 4.41 -0.76 -8.00
CA VAL A 19 3.92 0.62 -7.85
C VAL A 19 5.10 1.59 -7.92
N ALA A 20 6.12 1.39 -7.07
CA ALA A 20 7.33 2.22 -7.04
C ALA A 20 8.01 2.34 -8.41
N LEU A 21 8.17 1.21 -9.11
CA LEU A 21 8.74 1.17 -10.45
C LEU A 21 7.90 1.93 -11.46
N GLY A 22 6.57 1.81 -11.40
CA GLY A 22 5.67 2.49 -12.34
C GLY A 22 5.63 4.00 -12.16
N VAL A 23 5.66 4.48 -10.91
CA VAL A 23 5.79 5.91 -10.58
C VAL A 23 7.10 6.45 -11.11
N TYR A 24 8.21 5.71 -10.91
CA TYR A 24 9.54 6.11 -11.37
C TYR A 24 9.67 6.15 -12.91
N ILE A 25 9.21 5.10 -13.62
CA ILE A 25 9.38 5.00 -15.08
C ILE A 25 8.60 6.11 -15.83
N ARG A 26 7.47 6.58 -15.28
CA ARG A 26 6.65 7.61 -15.93
C ARG A 26 7.26 9.03 -15.88
N ARG A 27 8.33 9.28 -15.12
CA ARG A 27 8.94 10.62 -14.97
C ARG A 27 10.47 10.54 -14.75
N PRO A 28 11.32 10.89 -15.73
CA PRO A 28 12.75 11.06 -15.47
C PRO A 28 13.03 12.33 -14.63
N LEU A 29 13.56 12.14 -13.42
CA LEU A 29 14.56 12.91 -12.64
C LEU A 29 14.68 14.46 -12.73
N THR A 30 13.68 15.23 -13.17
CA THR A 30 13.84 16.70 -13.17
C THR A 30 13.61 17.36 -11.80
N ALA A 31 12.82 16.74 -10.92
CA ALA A 31 12.40 17.35 -9.64
C ALA A 31 13.26 16.96 -8.42
N TRP A 32 14.27 16.11 -8.57
CA TRP A 32 15.22 15.79 -7.49
C TRP A 32 16.19 16.96 -7.17
N ARG A 33 16.21 18.00 -8.02
CA ARG A 33 17.12 19.15 -7.95
C ARG A 33 16.91 20.06 -6.74
N PHE A 34 15.76 19.98 -6.06
CA PHE A 34 15.45 20.88 -4.95
C PHE A 34 15.86 20.36 -3.56
N LEU A 35 16.41 19.14 -3.46
CA LEU A 35 16.74 18.56 -2.14
C LEU A 35 18.24 18.46 -1.80
N LEU A 36 19.19 18.38 -2.75
CA LEU A 36 20.64 18.26 -2.44
C LEU A 36 21.55 18.76 -3.60
N PRO A 37 22.49 19.70 -3.40
CA PRO A 37 23.41 20.12 -4.46
C PRO A 37 24.62 19.17 -4.61
N GLY A 38 24.89 18.67 -5.82
CA GLY A 38 26.22 18.16 -6.23
C GLY A 38 26.40 16.66 -6.56
N MET A 39 25.55 15.97 -7.33
CA MET A 39 25.85 14.59 -7.76
C MET A 39 25.38 14.27 -9.19
N PHE A 40 26.33 14.03 -10.09
CA PHE A 40 26.10 13.67 -11.51
C PHE A 40 26.75 12.33 -11.94
N ILE A 41 27.16 11.43 -11.03
CA ILE A 41 27.90 10.19 -11.38
C ILE A 41 27.29 8.89 -10.78
N PHE A 42 26.15 8.93 -10.07
CA PHE A 42 25.60 7.76 -9.32
C PHE A 42 24.19 7.29 -9.72
N ASP A 43 23.68 7.64 -10.92
CA ASP A 43 22.24 7.54 -11.24
C ASP A 43 21.64 6.11 -11.22
N VAL A 44 22.40 5.05 -11.54
CA VAL A 44 21.85 3.68 -11.53
C VAL A 44 21.79 3.08 -10.12
N LEU A 45 22.78 3.38 -9.27
CA LEU A 45 22.79 2.91 -7.88
C LEU A 45 21.77 3.67 -7.03
N ARG A 46 21.63 4.99 -7.25
CA ARG A 46 20.57 5.80 -6.63
C ARG A 46 19.17 5.32 -7.03
N ARG A 47 18.97 4.96 -8.30
CA ARG A 47 17.70 4.42 -8.83
C ARG A 47 17.19 3.22 -8.02
N SER A 48 18.03 2.23 -7.74
CA SER A 48 17.63 1.08 -6.91
C SER A 48 17.29 1.47 -5.46
N SER A 49 17.98 2.47 -4.90
CA SER A 49 17.80 2.89 -3.52
C SER A 49 16.53 3.71 -3.32
N GLU A 50 16.15 4.56 -4.29
CA GLU A 50 14.94 5.37 -4.25
C GLU A 50 13.68 4.53 -4.45
N ILE A 51 13.71 3.59 -5.40
CA ILE A 51 12.62 2.61 -5.58
C ILE A 51 12.43 1.80 -4.30
N ARG A 52 13.53 1.31 -3.69
CA ARG A 52 13.46 0.56 -2.43
C ARG A 52 12.84 1.40 -1.30
N ARG A 53 13.33 2.62 -1.08
CA ARG A 53 12.81 3.52 -0.04
C ARG A 53 11.32 3.80 -0.22
N TYR A 54 10.89 4.05 -1.46
CA TYR A 54 9.48 4.30 -1.73
C TYR A 54 8.63 3.03 -1.54
N SER A 55 9.11 1.87 -2.01
CA SER A 55 8.44 0.59 -1.72
C SER A 55 8.32 0.33 -0.22
N ASP A 56 9.33 0.67 0.57
CA ASP A 56 9.30 0.50 2.03
C ASP A 56 8.27 1.43 2.67
N LEU A 57 8.16 2.69 2.22
CA LEU A 57 7.13 3.64 2.69
C LEU A 57 5.71 3.17 2.35
N PHE A 58 5.50 2.70 1.12
CA PHE A 58 4.21 2.19 0.67
C PHE A 58 3.81 0.89 1.37
N LEU A 59 4.79 0.01 1.64
CA LEU A 59 4.58 -1.28 2.29
C LEU A 59 4.33 -1.16 3.80
N PHE A 60 4.87 -0.12 4.45
CA PHE A 60 4.87 -0.02 5.91
C PHE A 60 3.47 -0.14 6.55
N PRO A 61 2.45 0.66 6.17
CA PRO A 61 1.09 0.53 6.74
C PRO A 61 0.45 -0.83 6.42
N ARG A 62 0.71 -1.37 5.22
CA ARG A 62 0.18 -2.68 4.77
C ARG A 62 0.73 -3.83 5.59
N LYS A 63 2.02 -3.78 5.90
CA LYS A 63 2.67 -4.77 6.74
C LYS A 63 2.11 -4.72 8.17
N LEU A 64 1.92 -3.53 8.73
CA LEU A 64 1.26 -3.38 10.04
C LEU A 64 -0.16 -3.95 10.05
N ALA A 65 -0.92 -3.73 8.98
CA ALA A 65 -2.25 -4.32 8.86
C ALA A 65 -2.22 -5.85 8.73
N LEU A 66 -1.25 -6.42 8.01
CA LEU A 66 -1.09 -7.87 7.89
C LEU A 66 -0.68 -8.52 9.22
N ASP A 67 0.28 -7.91 9.92
CA ASP A 67 0.72 -8.34 11.25
C ASP A 67 -0.44 -8.25 12.25
N GLY A 68 -1.18 -7.13 12.24
CA GLY A 68 -2.37 -6.94 13.06
C GLY A 68 -3.48 -7.96 12.77
N ALA A 69 -3.72 -8.29 11.49
CA ALA A 69 -4.68 -9.33 11.11
C ALA A 69 -4.25 -10.71 11.63
N LEU A 70 -2.96 -11.04 11.60
CA LEU A 70 -2.45 -12.29 12.15
C LEU A 70 -2.62 -12.35 13.68
N ASP A 71 -2.28 -11.27 14.39
CA ASP A 71 -2.41 -11.20 15.85
C ASP A 71 -3.87 -11.32 16.31
N ILE A 72 -4.80 -10.67 15.60
CA ILE A 72 -6.25 -10.81 15.86
C ILE A 72 -6.70 -12.26 15.70
N LEU A 73 -6.23 -12.95 14.67
CA LEU A 73 -6.55 -14.37 14.46
C LEU A 73 -5.88 -15.30 15.48
N ASN A 74 -4.79 -14.87 16.11
CA ASN A 74 -4.16 -15.58 17.22
C ASN A 74 -4.84 -15.31 18.58
N GLY A 75 -5.91 -14.50 18.61
CA GLY A 75 -6.73 -14.25 19.79
C GLY A 75 -6.44 -12.93 20.50
N GLU A 76 -5.60 -12.06 19.94
CA GLU A 76 -5.41 -10.71 20.48
C GLU A 76 -6.64 -9.83 20.23
N ASP A 77 -6.93 -8.95 21.18
CA ASP A 77 -8.06 -8.03 21.07
C ASP A 77 -7.82 -6.97 19.98
N ARG A 78 -8.79 -6.85 19.07
CA ARG A 78 -8.72 -5.94 17.91
C ARG A 78 -8.49 -4.48 18.33
N LYS A 79 -9.11 -4.02 19.43
CA LYS A 79 -8.97 -2.63 19.88
C LYS A 79 -7.55 -2.36 20.39
N ASN A 80 -6.94 -3.30 21.09
CA ASN A 80 -5.55 -3.20 21.52
C ASN A 80 -4.58 -3.16 20.33
N ILE A 81 -4.78 -4.03 19.33
CA ILE A 81 -3.98 -4.05 18.10
C ILE A 81 -4.07 -2.72 17.35
N LEU A 82 -5.29 -2.21 17.13
CA LEU A 82 -5.50 -0.94 16.44
C LEU A 82 -4.87 0.24 17.20
N SER A 83 -4.96 0.25 18.54
CA SER A 83 -4.31 1.29 19.34
C SER A 83 -2.78 1.24 19.26
N ARG A 84 -2.20 0.04 19.15
CA ARG A 84 -0.75 -0.14 18.94
C ARG A 84 -0.35 0.38 17.55
N ILE A 85 -1.06 -0.04 16.51
CA ILE A 85 -0.80 0.41 15.14
C ILE A 85 -0.95 1.92 15.00
N GLU A 86 -1.97 2.53 15.59
CA GLU A 86 -2.17 3.99 15.55
C GLU A 86 -0.96 4.74 16.15
N LYS A 87 -0.41 4.24 17.26
CA LYS A 87 0.81 4.81 17.86
C LYS A 87 2.01 4.69 16.93
N GLU A 88 2.18 3.54 16.29
CA GLU A 88 3.28 3.32 15.34
C GLU A 88 3.17 4.22 14.11
N ILE A 89 1.97 4.34 13.51
CA ILE A 89 1.72 5.25 12.39
C ILE A 89 1.97 6.70 12.81
N ARG A 90 1.50 7.11 13.99
CA ARG A 90 1.73 8.47 14.50
C ARG A 90 3.23 8.77 14.65
N GLN A 91 4.00 7.83 15.22
CA GLN A 91 5.45 7.97 15.35
C GLN A 91 6.13 8.04 13.98
N TRP A 92 5.74 7.18 13.05
CA TRP A 92 6.25 7.15 11.69
C TRP A 92 5.98 8.46 10.94
N LEU A 93 4.74 8.95 10.93
CA LEU A 93 4.37 10.23 10.30
C LEU A 93 5.12 11.42 10.94
N THR A 94 5.32 11.39 12.26
CA THR A 94 6.11 12.41 12.97
C THR A 94 7.57 12.38 12.54
N SER A 95 8.16 11.19 12.39
CA SER A 95 9.55 11.02 11.92
C SER A 95 9.75 11.54 10.49
N LEU A 96 8.71 11.43 9.66
CA LEU A 96 8.67 11.94 8.29
C LEU A 96 8.36 13.45 8.22
N LYS A 97 8.05 14.10 9.36
CA LYS A 97 7.69 15.52 9.46
C LYS A 97 6.45 15.90 8.63
N ILE A 98 5.53 14.96 8.43
CA ILE A 98 4.27 15.15 7.69
C ILE A 98 3.04 14.84 8.55
N TYR A 99 3.21 14.70 9.87
CA TYR A 99 2.10 14.38 10.77
C TYR A 99 0.99 15.44 10.67
N SER A 100 -0.22 14.95 10.43
CA SER A 100 -1.46 15.67 10.67
C SER A 100 -2.52 14.69 11.14
N GLU A 101 -3.49 15.16 11.91
CA GLU A 101 -4.57 14.30 12.40
C GLU A 101 -5.42 13.73 11.26
N ARG A 102 -5.60 14.49 10.18
CA ARG A 102 -6.29 14.01 8.97
C ARG A 102 -5.52 12.87 8.31
N LEU A 103 -4.20 12.99 8.18
CA LEU A 103 -3.36 11.97 7.57
C LEU A 103 -3.31 10.69 8.43
N LEU A 104 -3.20 10.84 9.75
CA LEU A 104 -3.29 9.71 10.68
C LEU A 104 -4.64 8.98 10.52
N ARG A 105 -5.75 9.72 10.49
CA ARG A 105 -7.08 9.13 10.29
C ARG A 105 -7.19 8.38 8.97
N GLY A 106 -6.73 8.97 7.86
CA GLY A 106 -6.75 8.32 6.55
C GLY A 106 -5.98 7.00 6.55
N HIS A 107 -4.78 6.97 7.13
CA HIS A 107 -4.03 5.72 7.28
C HIS A 107 -4.74 4.70 8.18
N MET A 108 -5.40 5.13 9.25
CA MET A 108 -6.17 4.20 10.08
C MET A 108 -7.36 3.61 9.32
N ASP A 109 -8.08 4.40 8.53
CA ASP A 109 -9.17 3.92 7.68
C ASP A 109 -8.67 2.89 6.65
N GLU A 110 -7.52 3.15 6.01
CA GLU A 110 -6.83 2.21 5.12
C GLU A 110 -6.47 0.91 5.86
N ILE A 111 -5.82 1.03 7.03
CA ILE A 111 -5.42 -0.12 7.87
C ILE A 111 -6.62 -0.97 8.28
N HIS A 112 -7.75 -0.35 8.62
CA HIS A 112 -8.97 -1.07 8.95
C HIS A 112 -9.44 -1.96 7.80
N LEU A 113 -9.49 -1.40 6.58
CA LEU A 113 -9.86 -2.15 5.37
C LEU A 113 -8.86 -3.27 5.06
N LEU A 114 -7.57 -3.01 5.24
CA LEU A 114 -6.51 -3.99 5.02
C LEU A 114 -6.52 -5.12 6.05
N ILE A 115 -6.76 -4.83 7.34
CA ILE A 115 -6.91 -5.85 8.38
C ILE A 115 -8.07 -6.77 8.05
N ASP A 116 -9.22 -6.23 7.63
CA ASP A 116 -10.38 -7.02 7.25
C ASP A 116 -10.09 -7.89 6.02
N HIS A 117 -9.39 -7.33 5.02
CA HIS A 117 -8.94 -8.07 3.84
C HIS A 117 -7.99 -9.22 4.20
N PHE A 118 -6.91 -8.94 4.93
CA PHE A 118 -5.93 -9.95 5.30
C PHE A 118 -6.50 -11.01 6.24
N SER A 119 -7.43 -10.65 7.13
CA SER A 119 -8.15 -11.62 7.97
C SER A 119 -8.97 -12.59 7.11
N LYS A 120 -9.62 -12.11 6.04
CA LYS A 120 -10.31 -12.99 5.07
C LYS A 120 -9.34 -13.90 4.33
N LEU A 121 -8.20 -13.37 3.85
CA LEU A 121 -7.19 -14.16 3.12
C LEU A 121 -6.53 -15.23 3.99
N LEU A 122 -6.19 -14.91 5.25
CA LEU A 122 -5.56 -15.85 6.18
C LEU A 122 -6.51 -17.02 6.52
N ASN A 123 -7.82 -16.77 6.57
CA ASN A 123 -8.84 -17.80 6.78
C ASN A 123 -9.22 -18.56 5.49
N ALA A 124 -9.05 -17.98 4.31
CA ALA A 124 -9.38 -18.62 3.04
C ALA A 124 -8.52 -19.85 2.73
N VAL A 125 -9.09 -20.83 2.02
CA VAL A 125 -8.34 -22.01 1.56
C VAL A 125 -7.53 -21.66 0.31
N GLY A 126 -6.28 -22.12 0.21
CA GLY A 126 -5.45 -21.88 -0.97
C GLY A 126 -3.96 -21.85 -0.66
N ASN A 127 -3.13 -22.07 -1.70
CA ASN A 127 -1.67 -22.08 -1.61
C ASN A 127 -1.00 -20.94 -2.42
N SER A 128 -1.78 -20.14 -3.14
CA SER A 128 -1.32 -18.97 -3.90
C SER A 128 -2.18 -17.76 -3.55
N TYR A 129 -1.63 -16.56 -3.71
CA TYR A 129 -2.35 -15.32 -3.41
C TYR A 129 -3.69 -15.23 -4.18
N TYR A 130 -3.68 -15.50 -5.48
CA TYR A 130 -4.90 -15.51 -6.31
C TYR A 130 -5.94 -16.53 -5.82
N ALA A 131 -5.52 -17.72 -5.38
CA ALA A 131 -6.44 -18.70 -4.82
C ALA A 131 -7.04 -18.22 -3.49
N LEU A 132 -6.25 -17.57 -2.64
CA LEU A 132 -6.73 -16.98 -1.39
C LEU A 132 -7.75 -15.87 -1.66
N VAL A 133 -7.47 -14.94 -2.58
CA VAL A 133 -8.39 -13.86 -2.95
C VAL A 133 -9.69 -14.42 -3.52
N LYS A 134 -9.60 -15.33 -4.50
CA LYS A 134 -10.78 -15.98 -5.10
C LYS A 134 -11.64 -16.68 -4.04
N ASN A 135 -11.02 -17.39 -3.10
CA ASN A 135 -11.75 -18.13 -2.07
C ASN A 135 -12.25 -17.24 -0.92
N ALA A 136 -11.64 -16.09 -0.68
CA ALA A 136 -12.09 -15.10 0.31
C ALA A 136 -13.30 -14.30 -0.20
N TYR A 137 -13.26 -13.85 -1.45
CA TYR A 137 -14.28 -12.94 -2.01
C TYR A 137 -15.31 -13.64 -2.90
N LYS A 138 -15.09 -14.89 -3.33
CA LYS A 138 -15.99 -15.73 -4.13
C LYS A 138 -16.32 -15.21 -5.53
N THR A 139 -16.68 -13.95 -5.69
CA THR A 139 -17.05 -13.31 -6.94
C THR A 139 -16.15 -12.10 -7.23
N ARG A 140 -16.09 -11.73 -8.52
CA ARG A 140 -15.32 -10.59 -9.00
C ARG A 140 -15.84 -9.28 -8.40
N GLU A 141 -17.15 -9.13 -8.34
CA GLU A 141 -17.84 -7.92 -7.88
C GLU A 141 -17.55 -7.64 -6.41
N GLN A 142 -17.53 -8.68 -5.57
CA GLN A 142 -17.19 -8.52 -4.15
C GLN A 142 -15.74 -8.08 -3.94
N TYR A 143 -14.83 -8.56 -4.79
CA TYR A 143 -13.44 -8.16 -4.73
C TYR A 143 -13.23 -6.74 -5.25
N GLU A 144 -13.83 -6.39 -6.39
CA GLU A 144 -13.80 -5.04 -6.95
C GLU A 144 -14.41 -4.02 -5.97
N ALA A 145 -15.51 -4.35 -5.30
CA ALA A 145 -16.10 -3.48 -4.28
C ALA A 145 -15.12 -3.18 -3.13
N HIS A 146 -14.36 -4.17 -2.68
CA HIS A 146 -13.31 -3.94 -1.69
C HIS A 146 -12.18 -3.05 -2.23
N LEU A 147 -11.73 -3.30 -3.46
CA LEU A 147 -10.69 -2.48 -4.10
C LEU A 147 -11.14 -1.02 -4.29
N HIS A 148 -12.42 -0.78 -4.58
CA HIS A 148 -12.98 0.57 -4.64
C HIS A 148 -12.95 1.27 -3.27
N GLN A 149 -13.33 0.58 -2.19
CA GLN A 149 -13.23 1.12 -0.83
C GLN A 149 -11.79 1.45 -0.45
N LEU A 150 -10.86 0.54 -0.77
CA LEU A 150 -9.43 0.75 -0.50
C LEU A 150 -8.88 1.95 -1.29
N THR A 151 -9.25 2.07 -2.57
CA THR A 151 -8.84 3.19 -3.42
C THR A 151 -9.37 4.52 -2.89
N ALA A 152 -10.61 4.56 -2.39
CA ALA A 152 -11.17 5.77 -1.79
C ALA A 152 -10.42 6.18 -0.50
N ALA A 153 -10.04 5.22 0.35
CA ALA A 153 -9.23 5.49 1.54
C ALA A 153 -7.84 6.03 1.19
N GLU A 154 -7.18 5.44 0.18
CA GLU A 154 -5.89 5.92 -0.34
C GLU A 154 -5.99 7.35 -0.92
N GLN A 155 -7.08 7.67 -1.62
CA GLN A 155 -7.31 9.01 -2.15
C GLN A 155 -7.44 10.07 -1.04
N GLU A 156 -8.04 9.74 0.11
CA GLU A 156 -8.10 10.65 1.25
C GLU A 156 -6.72 10.91 1.87
N ILE A 157 -5.86 9.89 1.92
CA ILE A 157 -4.46 10.01 2.34
C ILE A 157 -3.72 10.95 1.38
N ASP A 158 -3.83 10.72 0.07
CA ASP A 158 -3.19 11.53 -0.97
C ASP A 158 -3.63 12.99 -0.93
N GLN A 159 -4.92 13.23 -0.66
CA GLN A 159 -5.46 14.57 -0.47
C GLN A 159 -4.90 15.23 0.79
N ALA A 160 -4.76 14.49 1.89
CA ALA A 160 -4.15 14.99 3.11
C ALA A 160 -2.67 15.36 2.90
N ILE A 161 -1.90 14.52 2.20
CA ILE A 161 -0.50 14.79 1.81
C ILE A 161 -0.41 16.04 0.93
N SER A 162 -1.29 16.17 -0.06
CA SER A 162 -1.36 17.34 -0.93
C SER A 162 -1.61 18.64 -0.17
N ASN A 163 -2.44 18.59 0.88
CA ASN A 163 -2.72 19.77 1.71
C ASN A 163 -1.52 20.18 2.59
N ILE A 164 -0.72 19.22 3.05
CA ILE A 164 0.46 19.47 3.90
C ILE A 164 1.59 20.15 3.12
N HIS A 165 1.87 19.68 1.91
CA HIS A 165 3.00 20.19 1.10
C HIS A 165 2.64 21.42 0.23
N GLY A 166 1.41 21.91 0.34
CA GLY A 166 0.85 22.87 -0.62
C GLY A 166 0.61 22.23 -1.97
N GLU A 167 -0.14 22.91 -2.84
CA GLU A 167 -0.51 22.42 -4.18
C GLU A 167 0.67 22.35 -5.17
N ALA A 168 1.87 21.98 -4.71
CA ALA A 168 3.04 21.76 -5.54
C ALA A 168 2.68 20.76 -6.65
N ILE A 169 2.71 21.24 -7.89
CA ILE A 169 2.28 20.49 -9.07
C ILE A 169 2.98 19.13 -9.15
N ASP A 170 4.27 19.07 -8.80
CA ASP A 170 5.06 17.83 -8.79
C ASP A 170 4.52 16.77 -7.80
N ILE A 171 4.00 17.17 -6.64
CA ILE A 171 3.46 16.22 -5.65
C ILE A 171 2.12 15.66 -6.15
N ARG A 172 1.22 16.51 -6.65
CA ARG A 172 -0.06 16.08 -7.23
C ARG A 172 0.13 15.14 -8.41
N GLU A 173 1.11 15.44 -9.28
CA GLU A 173 1.40 14.59 -10.43
C GLU A 173 1.98 13.24 -10.02
N ARG A 174 2.78 13.18 -8.95
CA ARG A 174 3.30 11.92 -8.40
C ARG A 174 2.20 11.06 -7.78
N LEU A 175 1.33 11.65 -6.95
CA LEU A 175 0.20 10.93 -6.34
C LEU A 175 -0.74 10.38 -7.43
N ARG A 176 -1.01 11.14 -8.49
CA ARG A 176 -1.77 10.65 -9.66
C ARG A 176 -1.07 9.51 -10.39
N ALA A 177 0.25 9.57 -10.52
CA ALA A 177 1.03 8.49 -11.15
C ALA A 177 1.00 7.21 -10.31
N GLU A 178 1.04 7.35 -8.99
CA GLU A 178 0.90 6.26 -8.02
C GLU A 178 -0.48 5.60 -8.15
N GLN A 179 -1.56 6.39 -8.04
CA GLN A 179 -2.94 5.90 -8.19
C GLN A 179 -3.15 5.16 -9.52
N ALA A 180 -2.76 5.77 -10.64
CA ALA A 180 -2.93 5.18 -11.96
C ALA A 180 -2.10 3.90 -12.16
N GLN A 181 -0.97 3.76 -11.44
CA GLN A 181 -0.20 2.53 -11.47
C GLN A 181 -0.81 1.45 -10.57
N ALA A 182 -1.27 1.81 -9.36
CA ALA A 182 -1.95 0.91 -8.44
C ALA A 182 -3.23 0.34 -9.08
N GLU A 183 -4.05 1.18 -9.71
CA GLU A 183 -5.27 0.78 -10.41
C GLU A 183 -4.98 -0.21 -11.54
N LYS A 184 -3.98 0.07 -12.38
CA LYS A 184 -3.55 -0.84 -13.46
C LYS A 184 -3.07 -2.19 -12.94
N LEU A 185 -2.39 -2.22 -11.78
CA LEU A 185 -1.95 -3.46 -11.16
C LEU A 185 -3.12 -4.25 -10.57
N ARG A 186 -4.07 -3.56 -9.92
CA ARG A 186 -5.31 -4.14 -9.40
C ARG A 186 -6.17 -4.74 -10.50
N GLU A 187 -6.33 -4.04 -11.62
CA GLU A 187 -7.08 -4.56 -12.77
C GLU A 187 -6.48 -5.87 -13.29
N LYS A 188 -5.15 -5.92 -13.43
CA LYS A 188 -4.43 -7.15 -13.82
C LYS A 188 -4.64 -8.27 -12.81
N GLU A 189 -4.64 -7.96 -11.52
CA GLU A 189 -4.86 -8.93 -10.45
C GLU A 189 -6.29 -9.47 -10.46
N VAL A 190 -7.30 -8.61 -10.59
CA VAL A 190 -8.71 -9.01 -10.74
C VAL A 190 -8.86 -9.94 -11.94
N ASN A 191 -8.31 -9.54 -13.10
CA ASN A 191 -8.39 -10.34 -14.32
C ASN A 191 -7.67 -11.69 -14.20
N ARG A 192 -6.57 -11.78 -13.45
CA ARG A 192 -5.87 -13.06 -13.18
C ARG A 192 -6.63 -13.94 -12.17
N THR A 193 -7.32 -13.34 -11.23
CA THR A 193 -8.02 -14.06 -10.15
C THR A 193 -9.36 -14.60 -10.62
N PHE A 194 -10.08 -13.81 -11.40
CA PHE A 194 -11.45 -14.07 -11.86
C PHE A 194 -11.55 -14.13 -13.39
N SER A 195 -10.48 -14.51 -14.08
CA SER A 195 -10.52 -14.79 -15.52
C SER A 195 -11.67 -15.74 -15.82
N ARG A 196 -12.47 -15.42 -16.84
CA ARG A 196 -13.51 -16.31 -17.37
C ARG A 196 -12.86 -17.66 -17.64
N THR A 197 -13.27 -18.69 -16.91
CA THR A 197 -13.20 -20.05 -17.42
C THR A 197 -14.04 -20.05 -18.68
N GLU A 198 -13.38 -20.07 -19.84
CA GLU A 198 -14.00 -20.55 -21.08
C GLU A 198 -14.37 -22.03 -20.93
#